data_AF-A0A3N9P5I2-F1
#
_entry.id   AF-A0A3N9P5I2-F1
#
_cell.length_a   1.000
_cell.length_b   1.000
_cell.length_c   1.000
_cell.angle_alpha   90.00
_cell.angle_beta   90.00
_cell.angle_gamma   90.00
#
_symmetry.space_group_name_H-M   'P 1'
#
loop_
_entity.id
_entity.type
_entity.pdbx_description
1 polymer ?
#
loop_
_entity_poly.entity_id
_entity_poly.type
_entity_poly.pdbx_seq_one_letter_code
_entity_poly.pdbx_strand_id
1 'polypeptide(L)'
;MSKGALPDWEKYWANFNDLGLLKSKSANLDETLQLIEKEFATKLLSGDHMQILDALEDRLAELERMEKAQAVQSDLFENLTNNSVH
;
A
#
# COMPACT_ATOMS: atom_id res chain seq x y z
N MET A 1 -7.35 31.76 -8.03
CA MET A 1 -6.30 30.83 -8.48
C MET A 1 -6.34 29.62 -7.55
N SER A 2 -7.02 28.57 -7.97
CA SER A 2 -7.14 27.35 -7.18
C SER A 2 -5.76 26.72 -7.13
N LYS A 3 -5.08 26.83 -5.98
CA LYS A 3 -3.87 26.07 -5.67
C LYS A 3 -4.18 24.62 -6.02
N GLY A 4 -3.53 24.07 -7.04
CA GLY A 4 -3.67 22.65 -7.38
C GLY A 4 -3.40 21.87 -6.10
N ALA A 5 -4.43 21.24 -5.56
CA ALA A 5 -4.26 20.39 -4.39
C ALA A 5 -3.24 19.32 -4.80
N LEU A 6 -2.21 19.15 -3.99
CA LEU A 6 -1.29 18.02 -4.15
C LEU A 6 -2.14 16.75 -4.30
N PRO A 7 -1.75 15.82 -5.19
CA PRO A 7 -2.45 14.54 -5.32
C PRO A 7 -2.53 13.88 -3.95
N ASP A 8 -3.70 13.33 -3.65
CA ASP A 8 -3.90 12.56 -2.43
C ASP A 8 -3.24 11.19 -2.61
N TRP A 9 -1.99 11.07 -2.13
CA TRP A 9 -1.16 9.89 -2.33
C TRP A 9 -1.74 8.65 -1.66
N GLU A 10 -2.45 8.80 -0.55
CA GLU A 10 -3.19 7.70 0.09
C GLU A 10 -4.24 7.13 -0.88
N LYS A 11 -5.03 8.00 -1.53
CA LYS A 11 -6.02 7.57 -2.53
C LYS A 11 -5.38 6.95 -3.76
N TYR A 12 -4.23 7.46 -4.20
CA TYR A 12 -3.48 6.87 -5.30
C TYR A 12 -3.09 5.43 -4.96
N TRP A 13 -2.49 5.20 -3.78
CA TRP A 13 -2.06 3.89 -3.32
C TRP A 13 -3.21 2.94 -2.99
N ALA A 14 -4.38 3.46 -2.59
CA ALA A 14 -5.58 2.66 -2.36
C ALA A 14 -6.07 1.91 -3.61
N ASN A 15 -5.72 2.36 -4.82
CA ASN A 15 -6.05 1.65 -6.06
C ASN A 15 -5.26 0.33 -6.24
N PHE A 16 -4.19 0.15 -5.46
CA PHE A 16 -3.38 -1.06 -5.47
C PHE A 16 -3.76 -1.93 -4.27
N ASN A 17 -4.28 -3.12 -4.56
CA ASN A 17 -4.63 -4.14 -3.55
C ASN A 17 -3.62 -5.29 -3.50
N ASP A 18 -2.66 -5.30 -4.42
CA ASP A 18 -1.64 -6.34 -4.50
C ASP A 18 -0.42 -5.95 -3.67
N LEU A 19 -0.20 -6.68 -2.58
CA LEU A 19 0.92 -6.48 -1.66
C LEU A 19 2.28 -6.71 -2.35
N GLY A 20 2.38 -7.71 -3.23
CA GLY A 20 3.61 -8.02 -3.95
C GLY A 20 3.99 -6.91 -4.93
N LEU A 21 3.00 -6.34 -5.61
CA LEU A 21 3.19 -5.19 -6.48
C LEU A 21 3.66 -3.96 -5.70
N LEU A 22 3.04 -3.64 -4.56
CA LEU A 22 3.44 -2.50 -3.73
C LEU A 22 4.84 -2.69 -3.13
N LYS A 23 5.21 -3.91 -2.73
CA LYS A 23 6.57 -4.24 -2.29
C LYS A 23 7.58 -4.05 -3.41
N SER A 24 7.25 -4.46 -4.63
CA SER A 24 8.10 -4.23 -5.81
C SER A 24 8.28 -2.74 -6.12
N LYS A 25 7.21 -1.93 -5.98
CA LYS A 25 7.26 -0.47 -6.14
C LYS A 25 8.10 0.21 -5.06
N SER A 26 7.98 -0.24 -3.81
CA SER A 26 8.82 0.23 -2.70
C SER A 26 10.30 -0.11 -2.91
N ALA A 27 10.60 -1.32 -3.40
CA ALA A 27 11.97 -1.73 -3.72
C ALA A 27 12.57 -0.96 -4.92
N ASN A 28 11.74 -0.54 -5.88
CA ASN A 28 12.13 0.23 -7.06
C ASN A 28 11.56 1.66 -6.98
N LEU A 29 11.91 2.37 -5.90
CA LEU A 29 11.35 3.69 -5.62
C LEU A 29 11.66 4.71 -6.73
N ASP A 30 12.90 4.73 -7.25
CA ASP A 30 13.28 5.67 -8.31
C ASP A 30 12.42 5.50 -9.57
N GLU A 31 12.17 4.26 -9.99
CA GLU A 31 11.30 3.96 -11.14
C GLU A 31 9.85 4.32 -10.84
N THR A 32 9.40 4.05 -9.60
CA THR A 32 8.06 4.38 -9.14
C THR A 32 7.80 5.88 -9.16
N LEU A 33 8.74 6.68 -8.65
CA LEU A 33 8.66 8.15 -8.66
C LEU A 33 8.65 8.68 -10.10
N GLN A 34 9.52 8.17 -10.98
CA GLN A 34 9.51 8.54 -12.40
C GLN A 34 8.20 8.18 -13.10
N LEU A 35 7.57 7.06 -12.73
CA LEU A 35 6.30 6.64 -13.28
C LEU A 35 5.18 7.59 -12.83
N ILE A 36 5.17 7.97 -11.55
CA ILE A 36 4.24 8.98 -11.01
C ILE A 36 4.44 10.34 -11.70
N GLU A 37 5.69 10.78 -11.90
CA GLU A 37 5.97 12.03 -12.64
C GLU A 37 5.38 12.00 -14.05
N LYS A 38 5.50 10.87 -14.74
CA LYS A 38 4.94 10.68 -16.09
C LYS A 38 3.41 10.63 -16.09
N GLU A 39 2.82 9.94 -15.13
CA GLU A 39 1.36 9.77 -15.03
C GLU A 39 0.65 11.10 -14.76
N PHE A 40 1.21 11.91 -13.87
CA PHE A 40 0.64 13.22 -13.50
C PHE A 40 1.21 14.38 -14.33
N ALA A 41 2.11 14.08 -15.28
CA ALA A 41 2.84 15.07 -16.09
C ALA A 41 3.44 16.21 -15.23
N THR A 42 3.92 15.87 -14.04
CA THR A 42 4.44 16.82 -13.05
C THR A 42 5.81 16.39 -12.58
N LYS A 43 6.64 17.36 -12.22
CA LYS A 43 7.93 17.09 -11.59
C LYS A 43 7.73 16.99 -10.09
N LEU A 44 8.18 15.89 -9.48
CA LEU A 44 8.12 15.71 -8.05
C LEU A 44 9.25 16.49 -7.37
N LEU A 45 8.95 17.10 -6.23
CA LEU A 45 9.93 17.75 -5.37
C LEU A 45 10.35 16.80 -4.25
N SER A 46 11.45 17.13 -3.57
CA SER A 46 11.95 16.33 -2.43
C SER A 46 10.91 16.13 -1.32
N GLY A 47 10.00 17.10 -1.13
CA GLY A 47 8.88 16.96 -0.20
C GLY A 47 7.81 15.98 -0.68
N ASP A 48 7.53 15.94 -1.99
CA ASP A 48 6.56 15.01 -2.56
C ASP A 48 7.08 13.57 -2.49
N HIS A 49 8.39 13.37 -2.68
CA HIS A 49 9.00 12.04 -2.53
C HIS A 49 8.75 11.45 -1.14
N MET A 50 8.90 12.25 -0.08
CA MET A 50 8.61 11.79 1.28
C MET A 50 7.13 11.47 1.46
N GLN A 51 6.23 12.31 0.97
CA GLN A 51 4.79 12.07 1.10
C GLN A 51 4.32 10.82 0.34
N ILE A 52 4.88 10.58 -0.85
CA ILE A 52 4.60 9.38 -1.64
C ILE A 52 5.09 8.13 -0.92
N LEU A 53 6.28 8.20 -0.33
CA LEU A 53 6.89 7.09 0.41
C LEU A 53 6.09 6.76 1.68
N ASP A 54 5.76 7.79 2.47
CA ASP A 54 4.98 7.64 3.71
C ASP A 54 3.63 6.99 3.44
N ALA A 55 2.89 7.49 2.44
CA ALA A 55 1.62 6.91 2.04
C ALA A 55 1.74 5.48 1.46
N LEU A 56 2.87 5.15 0.82
CA LEU A 56 3.16 3.81 0.33
C LEU A 56 3.42 2.83 1.48
N GLU A 57 4.21 3.26 2.47
CA GLU A 57 4.52 2.46 3.67
C GLU A 57 3.26 2.21 4.50
N ASP A 58 2.41 3.22 4.68
CA ASP A 58 1.12 3.06 5.37
C ASP A 58 0.22 2.04 4.67
N ARG A 59 0.13 2.12 3.33
CA ARG A 59 -0.67 1.16 2.55
C ARG A 59 -0.11 -0.26 2.63
N LEU A 60 1.22 -0.42 2.58
CA LEU A 60 1.88 -1.71 2.77
C LEU A 60 1.55 -2.29 4.15
N ALA A 61 1.69 -1.48 5.21
CA ALA A 61 1.41 -1.90 6.57
C ALA A 61 -0.08 -2.24 6.80
N GLU A 62 -0.99 -1.59 6.09
CA GLU A 62 -2.42 -1.92 6.11
C GLU A 62 -2.69 -3.28 5.47
N LEU A 63 -2.19 -3.51 4.24
CA LEU A 63 -2.38 -4.79 3.54
C LEU A 63 -1.75 -5.96 4.29
N GLU A 64 -0.55 -5.77 4.87
CA GLU A 64 0.08 -6.80 5.70
C GLU A 64 -0.71 -7.10 6.98
N ARG A 65 -1.35 -6.08 7.58
CA ARG A 65 -2.24 -6.28 8.73
C ARG A 65 -3.50 -7.06 8.33
N MET A 66 -4.08 -6.75 7.16
CA MET A 66 -5.26 -7.46 6.65
C MET A 66 -4.95 -8.93 6.33
N GLU A 67 -3.82 -9.21 5.66
CA GLU A 67 -3.37 -10.57 5.35
C GLU A 67 -3.15 -11.39 6.63
N LYS A 68 -2.46 -10.80 7.62
CA LYS A 68 -2.26 -11.44 8.93
C LYS A 68 -3.58 -11.68 9.67
N ALA A 69 -4.50 -10.72 9.67
CA ALA A 69 -5.80 -10.87 10.31
C ALA A 69 -6.63 -12.00 9.67
N GLN A 70 -6.56 -12.15 8.34
CA GLN A 70 -7.22 -13.23 7.61
C GLN A 70 -6.60 -14.60 7.93
N ALA A 71 -5.27 -14.69 8.01
CA ALA A 71 -4.58 -15.90 8.42
C ALA A 71 -5.02 -16.35 9.82
N VAL A 72 -5.01 -15.43 10.80
CA VAL A 72 -5.42 -15.71 12.18
C VAL A 72 -6.88 -16.20 12.27
N GLN A 73 -7.80 -15.63 11.49
CA GLN A 73 -9.19 -16.13 11.45
C GLN A 73 -9.29 -17.55 10.90
N SER A 74 -8.48 -17.88 9.90
CA SER A 74 -8.44 -19.21 9.28
C SER A 74 -7.92 -20.25 10.28
N ASP A 75 -6.82 -19.94 10.96
CA ASP A 75 -6.22 -20.79 12.02
C ASP A 75 -7.19 -21.07 13.18
N LEU A 76 -7.96 -20.05 13.61
CA LEU A 76 -8.95 -20.22 14.68
C LEU A 76 -10.11 -21.13 14.29
N PHE A 77 -10.53 -21.10 13.02
CA PHE A 77 -11.62 -21.94 12.54
C PHE A 77 -11.20 -23.41 12.43
N GLU A 78 -10.00 -23.68 11.90
CA GLU A 78 -9.46 -25.05 11.81
C GLU A 78 -9.25 -25.68 13.20
N ASN A 79 -8.82 -24.89 14.18
CA ASN A 79 -8.62 -25.37 15.55
C ASN A 79 -9.95 -25.69 16.27
N LEU A 80 -11.04 -24.98 15.97
CA LEU A 80 -12.37 -25.26 16.53
C LEU A 80 -13.02 -26.53 15.95
N THR A 81 -12.80 -26.81 14.65
CA THR A 81 -13.27 -28.05 14.02
C THR A 81 -12.54 -29.30 14.54
N ASN A 82 -11.25 -29.20 14.86
CA ASN A 82 -10.48 -30.34 15.36
C ASN A 82 -10.72 -30.66 16.84
N ASN A 83 -11.22 -29.71 17.63
CA ASN A 83 -11.46 -29.90 19.06
C ASN A 83 -12.91 -30.30 19.40
N SER A 84 -13.76 -30.52 18.39
CA SER A 84 -15.17 -30.96 18.55
C SER A 84 -15.38 -32.46 18.40
N VAL A 85 -14.29 -33.25 18.31
CA VAL A 85 -14.33 -34.72 18.29
C VAL A 85 -13.50 -35.26 19.44
N HIS A 86 -14.00 -35.11 20.68
CA HIS A 86 -13.64 -36.02 21.76
C HIS A 86 -14.73 -36.11 22.83
#